data_AF-A0A9E2J1F9-F1
#
_entry.id   AF-A0A9E2J1F9-F1
#
_cell.length_a   1.000
_cell.length_b   1.000
_cell.length_c   1.000
_cell.angle_alpha   90.00
_cell.angle_beta   90.00
_cell.angle_gamma   90.00
#
_symmetry.space_group_name_H-M   'P 1'
#
loop_
_entity.id
_entity.type
_entity.pdbx_description
1 polymer ?
#
loop_
_entity_poly.entity_id
_entity_poly.type
_entity_poly.pdbx_seq_one_letter_code
_entity_poly.pdbx_strand_id
1 'polypeptide(L)'
;MDGSFEILRGRDFGQVVAILNKVCGGDKEKLDALLRDELEVKLVERILKLVDKNGRVIPAKDLKSAVCDANKDFYLVKPSLKTAADYANRLVRFQKAFKTGPVMSAAEFEGRSEELVSEIGNQKNFANLLNGVNFPVILPKLDSFKDYGRILEETFLPAAKFAYEKQFPGRRFYNYRENDLAGKVSVIPGARHEKLLERTAREFVVAIYFPNSLQGFSVLASREQMAALPESLLLAGGFDTAAAIAMYPDLLTRGWYTPGLDTAALMWQSPDYSLSFKADDDRLYFVNRFDLGEALGHFSSGLLFLGSA
;
A
#
# COMPACT_ATOMS: atom_id res chain seq x y z
N MET A 1 -0.74 39.09 21.06
CA MET A 1 -1.42 37.84 21.45
C MET A 1 -1.01 36.80 20.44
N ASP A 2 -0.08 35.93 20.85
CA ASP A 2 0.50 34.87 20.02
C ASP A 2 -0.56 33.83 19.64
N GLY A 3 -0.40 33.22 18.46
CA GLY A 3 -1.33 32.26 17.84
C GLY A 3 -1.60 30.96 18.61
N SER A 4 -1.15 30.83 19.86
CA SER A 4 -1.25 29.63 20.69
C SER A 4 -2.69 29.22 21.05
N PHE A 5 -3.65 30.15 21.00
CA PHE A 5 -5.06 29.88 21.34
C PHE A 5 -5.97 29.57 20.14
N GLU A 6 -5.48 29.64 18.90
CA GLU A 6 -6.31 29.29 17.73
C GLU A 6 -6.76 27.82 17.71
N ILE A 7 -5.99 26.90 18.33
CA ILE A 7 -6.34 25.47 18.46
C ILE A 7 -7.57 25.22 19.36
N LEU A 8 -7.88 26.18 20.24
CA LEU A 8 -9.04 26.11 21.16
C LEU A 8 -10.29 26.77 20.57
N ARG A 9 -10.16 27.43 19.40
CA ARG A 9 -11.26 28.11 18.72
C ARG A 9 -12.29 27.07 18.24
N GLY A 10 -13.55 27.25 18.65
CA GLY A 10 -14.65 26.33 18.31
C GLY A 10 -14.79 25.11 19.22
N ARG A 11 -13.99 24.99 20.29
CA ARG A 11 -14.17 23.94 21.32
C ARG A 11 -15.04 24.44 22.47
N ASP A 12 -15.85 23.55 23.04
CA ASP A 12 -16.62 23.88 24.24
C ASP A 12 -15.75 23.89 25.50
N PHE A 13 -16.29 24.47 26.58
CA PHE A 13 -15.58 24.60 27.85
C PHE A 13 -15.12 23.25 28.43
N GLY A 14 -15.93 22.19 28.27
CA GLY A 14 -15.58 20.85 28.74
C GLY A 14 -14.39 20.26 27.98
N GLN A 15 -14.33 20.46 26.67
CA GLN A 15 -13.21 20.03 25.82
C GLN A 15 -11.92 20.78 26.17
N VAL A 16 -12.00 22.08 26.44
CA VAL A 16 -10.84 22.87 26.87
C VAL A 16 -10.30 22.36 28.21
N VAL A 17 -11.17 22.13 29.20
CA VAL A 17 -10.78 21.57 30.51
C VAL A 17 -10.16 20.17 30.38
N ALA A 18 -10.69 19.32 29.50
CA ALA A 18 -10.13 17.99 29.26
C ALA A 18 -8.71 18.04 28.66
N ILE A 19 -8.47 18.97 27.73
CA ILE A 19 -7.14 19.19 27.15
C ILE A 19 -6.16 19.65 28.24
N LEU A 20 -6.53 20.65 29.04
CA LEU A 20 -5.67 21.18 30.10
C LEU A 20 -5.35 20.11 31.16
N ASN A 21 -6.36 19.34 31.59
CA ASN A 21 -6.15 18.21 32.50
C ASN A 21 -5.17 17.18 31.93
N LYS A 22 -5.25 16.89 30.63
CA LYS A 22 -4.34 15.94 29.98
C LYS A 22 -2.91 16.48 29.88
N VAL A 23 -2.75 17.77 29.61
CA VAL A 23 -1.45 18.47 29.59
C VAL A 23 -0.81 18.46 30.98
N CYS A 24 -1.60 18.71 32.03
CA CYS A 24 -1.14 18.67 33.41
C CYS A 24 -1.01 17.24 33.97
N GLY A 25 -1.36 16.20 33.21
CA GLY A 25 -1.31 14.80 33.69
C GLY A 25 -2.30 14.48 34.82
N GLY A 26 -3.40 15.24 34.92
CA GLY A 26 -4.37 15.14 36.02
C GLY A 26 -3.93 15.84 37.31
N ASP A 27 -2.79 16.54 37.29
CA ASP A 27 -2.24 17.26 38.43
C ASP A 27 -2.94 18.63 38.58
N LYS A 28 -3.77 18.74 39.62
CA LYS A 28 -4.59 19.93 39.88
C LYS A 28 -3.75 21.15 40.23
N GLU A 29 -2.61 20.97 40.87
CA GLU A 29 -1.73 22.06 41.28
C GLU A 29 -0.96 22.64 40.09
N LYS A 30 -0.56 21.78 39.13
CA LYS A 30 -0.04 22.25 37.83
C LYS A 30 -1.09 22.95 37.00
N LEU A 31 -2.35 22.49 37.05
CA LEU A 31 -3.45 23.17 36.36
C LEU A 31 -3.67 24.57 36.96
N ASP A 32 -3.69 24.69 38.29
CA ASP A 32 -3.88 25.97 38.96
C ASP A 32 -2.68 26.91 38.72
N ALA A 33 -1.45 26.40 38.73
CA ALA A 33 -0.25 27.17 38.37
C ALA A 33 -0.27 27.64 36.90
N LEU A 34 -0.82 26.83 35.99
CA LEU A 34 -1.06 27.23 34.60
C LEU A 34 -2.09 28.37 34.49
N LEU A 35 -3.17 28.30 35.27
CA LEU A 35 -4.20 29.34 35.31
C LEU A 35 -3.72 30.65 35.95
N ARG A 36 -2.69 30.58 36.82
CA ARG A 36 -2.03 31.72 37.45
C ARG A 36 -0.87 32.31 36.64
N ASP A 37 -0.63 31.83 35.42
CA ASP A 37 0.48 32.28 34.57
C ASP A 37 1.88 31.97 35.16
N GLU A 38 1.96 30.97 36.04
CA GLU A 38 3.23 30.49 36.65
C GLU A 38 3.89 29.37 35.83
N LEU A 39 3.16 28.81 34.86
CA LEU A 39 3.62 27.76 33.95
C LEU A 39 3.31 28.12 32.50
N GLU A 40 4.25 27.83 31.61
CA GLU A 40 4.06 27.95 30.17
C GLU A 40 3.76 26.57 29.56
N VAL A 41 2.71 26.49 28.72
CA VAL A 41 2.43 25.30 27.91
C VAL A 41 2.79 25.58 26.46
N LYS A 42 3.82 24.88 25.99
CA LYS A 42 4.18 24.86 24.58
C LYS A 42 3.48 23.70 23.88
N LEU A 43 2.46 24.02 23.10
CA LEU A 43 1.88 23.07 22.15
C LEU A 43 2.84 22.94 20.95
N VAL A 44 3.38 21.73 20.77
CA VAL A 44 4.23 21.41 19.63
C VAL A 44 3.51 20.41 18.75
N GLU A 45 3.44 20.69 17.46
CA GLU A 45 3.01 19.70 16.48
C GLU A 45 4.00 18.53 16.52
N ARG A 46 3.59 17.40 17.11
CA ARG A 46 4.32 16.14 16.98
C ARG A 46 3.86 15.44 15.71
N ILE A 47 4.67 15.55 14.67
CA ILE A 47 4.51 14.72 13.47
C ILE A 47 4.84 13.28 13.88
N LEU A 48 3.82 12.45 14.02
CA LEU A 48 3.99 11.02 14.19
C LEU A 48 4.58 10.45 12.90
N LYS A 49 5.84 10.01 12.94
CA LYS A 49 6.45 9.29 11.83
C LYS A 49 5.83 7.89 11.78
N LEU A 50 5.14 7.60 10.69
CA LEU A 50 4.51 6.31 10.44
C LEU A 50 5.43 5.37 9.64
N VAL A 51 6.50 5.93 9.07
CA VAL A 51 7.40 5.24 8.15
C VAL A 51 8.84 5.57 8.53
N ASP A 52 9.66 4.54 8.64
CA ASP A 52 11.06 4.64 9.02
C ASP A 52 11.91 5.26 7.91
N LYS A 53 13.19 5.51 8.18
CA LYS A 53 14.09 6.13 7.21
C LYS A 53 14.30 5.31 5.92
N ASN A 54 14.01 4.01 5.94
CA ASN A 54 14.20 3.09 4.81
C ASN A 54 12.91 2.88 3.99
N GLY A 55 11.81 3.55 4.35
CA GLY A 55 10.52 3.40 3.69
C GLY A 55 9.69 2.21 4.17
N ARG A 56 10.06 1.60 5.30
CA ARG A 56 9.26 0.57 5.96
C ARG A 56 8.30 1.19 6.97
N VAL A 57 7.06 0.74 7.01
CA VAL A 57 6.07 1.18 8.00
C VAL A 57 6.54 0.82 9.41
N ILE A 58 6.39 1.76 10.33
CA ILE A 58 6.64 1.57 11.76
C ILE A 58 5.38 0.95 12.36
N PRO A 59 5.48 -0.23 13.03
CA PRO A 59 4.34 -0.86 13.69
C PRO A 59 3.62 0.11 14.64
N ALA A 60 2.30 0.14 14.57
CA ALA A 60 1.48 0.92 15.50
C ALA A 60 1.72 0.45 16.95
N LYS A 61 1.64 1.36 17.91
CA LYS A 61 1.96 1.07 19.32
C LYS A 61 1.04 0.02 19.94
N ASP A 62 -0.20 -0.02 19.48
CA ASP A 62 -1.29 -0.88 19.94
C ASP A 62 -1.54 -2.09 19.03
N LEU A 63 -0.65 -2.31 18.05
CA LEU A 63 -0.70 -3.46 17.15
C LEU A 63 -0.55 -4.77 17.94
N LYS A 64 -1.52 -5.68 17.81
CA LYS A 64 -1.55 -6.96 18.53
C LYS A 64 -1.01 -8.11 17.69
N SER A 65 -1.24 -8.05 16.38
CA SER A 65 -0.84 -9.10 15.45
C SER A 65 0.68 -9.13 15.25
N ALA A 66 1.21 -10.29 14.87
CA ALA A 66 2.66 -10.49 14.81
C ALA A 66 3.35 -9.64 13.74
N VAL A 67 4.50 -9.09 14.11
CA VAL A 67 5.47 -8.44 13.23
C VAL A 67 6.86 -8.94 13.59
N CYS A 68 7.69 -9.21 12.58
CA CYS A 68 9.11 -9.52 12.74
C CYS A 68 9.97 -8.56 11.91
N ASP A 69 11.28 -8.67 12.04
CA ASP A 69 12.19 -7.90 11.20
C ASP A 69 12.14 -8.38 9.75
N ALA A 70 12.27 -7.44 8.81
CA ALA A 70 12.40 -7.78 7.40
C ALA A 70 13.69 -8.58 7.16
N ASN A 71 13.58 -9.72 6.49
CA ASN A 71 14.74 -10.49 6.05
C ASN A 71 15.40 -9.78 4.87
N LYS A 72 16.63 -9.31 5.08
CA LYS A 72 17.40 -8.52 4.10
C LYS A 72 17.82 -9.31 2.86
N ASP A 73 17.88 -10.63 2.94
CA ASP A 73 18.20 -11.49 1.80
C ASP A 73 17.07 -11.48 0.77
N PHE A 74 15.85 -11.17 1.19
CA PHE A 74 14.68 -11.02 0.32
C PHE A 74 14.45 -9.54 0.09
N TYR A 75 14.86 -9.06 -1.09
CA TYR A 75 14.87 -7.63 -1.38
C TYR A 75 14.36 -7.31 -2.78
N LEU A 76 13.87 -6.08 -2.92
CA LEU A 76 13.50 -5.47 -4.17
C LEU A 76 14.49 -4.35 -4.50
N VAL A 77 14.74 -4.14 -5.79
CA VAL A 77 15.60 -3.05 -6.28
C VAL A 77 14.71 -1.93 -6.81
N LYS A 78 14.85 -0.72 -6.26
CA LYS A 78 14.06 0.42 -6.74
C LYS A 78 14.31 0.63 -8.24
N PRO A 79 13.27 0.65 -9.09
CA PRO A 79 13.48 0.83 -10.52
C PRO A 79 13.98 2.26 -10.80
N SER A 80 14.88 2.39 -11.76
CA SER A 80 15.31 3.69 -12.26
C SER A 80 14.31 4.19 -13.28
N LEU A 81 13.39 5.06 -12.88
CA LEU A 81 12.52 5.81 -13.78
C LEU A 81 13.04 7.24 -13.82
N LYS A 82 13.90 7.55 -14.79
CA LYS A 82 14.58 8.85 -14.89
C LYS A 82 14.28 9.58 -16.19
N THR A 83 13.76 8.87 -17.17
CA THR A 83 13.56 9.38 -18.52
C THR A 83 12.16 9.03 -19.02
N ALA A 84 11.62 9.84 -19.92
CA ALA A 84 10.37 9.54 -20.62
C ALA A 84 10.39 8.15 -21.31
N ALA A 85 11.57 7.67 -21.73
CA ALA A 85 11.74 6.33 -22.30
C ALA A 85 11.47 5.22 -21.27
N ASP A 86 11.83 5.43 -20.00
CA ASP A 86 11.56 4.48 -18.92
C ASP A 86 10.04 4.34 -18.68
N TYR A 87 9.33 5.47 -18.62
CA TYR A 87 7.86 5.50 -18.50
C TYR A 87 7.20 4.87 -19.73
N ALA A 88 7.65 5.20 -20.94
CA ALA A 88 7.14 4.60 -22.18
C ALA A 88 7.31 3.08 -22.18
N ASN A 89 8.45 2.57 -21.73
CA ASN A 89 8.70 1.13 -21.63
C ASN A 89 7.71 0.44 -20.67
N ARG A 90 7.43 1.04 -19.52
CA ARG A 90 6.47 0.49 -18.54
C ARG A 90 5.02 0.56 -19.04
N LEU A 91 4.65 1.65 -19.70
CA LEU A 91 3.36 1.81 -20.36
C LEU A 91 3.13 0.77 -21.47
N VAL A 92 4.14 0.50 -22.30
CA VAL A 92 4.06 -0.53 -23.35
C VAL A 92 3.90 -1.94 -22.76
N ARG A 93 4.55 -2.23 -21.62
CA ARG A 93 4.38 -3.50 -20.91
C ARG A 93 2.93 -3.66 -20.44
N PHE A 94 2.37 -2.62 -19.80
CA PHE A 94 0.96 -2.59 -19.41
C PHE A 94 0.02 -2.86 -20.59
N GLN A 95 0.16 -2.10 -21.69
CA GLN A 95 -0.69 -2.22 -22.87
C GLN A 95 -0.66 -3.62 -23.48
N LYS A 96 0.53 -4.23 -23.58
CA LYS A 96 0.68 -5.60 -24.10
C LYS A 96 0.08 -6.65 -23.17
N ALA A 97 0.28 -6.52 -21.86
CA ALA A 97 -0.22 -7.47 -20.88
C ALA A 97 -1.74 -7.47 -20.77
N PHE A 98 -2.35 -6.29 -20.77
CA PHE A 98 -3.81 -6.11 -20.70
C PHE A 98 -4.49 -6.08 -22.07
N LYS A 99 -3.73 -6.25 -23.16
CA LYS A 99 -4.24 -6.24 -24.55
C LYS A 99 -5.10 -5.02 -24.87
N THR A 100 -4.71 -3.87 -24.35
CA THR A 100 -5.40 -2.60 -24.55
C THR A 100 -4.67 -1.72 -25.56
N GLY A 101 -5.41 -0.86 -26.25
CA GLY A 101 -4.87 0.18 -27.12
C GLY A 101 -4.14 1.27 -26.33
N PRO A 102 -3.78 2.39 -26.98
CA PRO A 102 -3.23 3.54 -26.30
C PRO A 102 -4.20 4.05 -25.22
N VAL A 103 -3.76 4.03 -23.95
CA VAL A 103 -4.57 4.46 -22.80
C VAL A 103 -4.23 5.89 -22.35
N MET A 104 -2.98 6.28 -22.53
CA MET A 104 -2.43 7.62 -22.28
C MET A 104 -1.10 7.75 -23.03
N SER A 105 -0.54 8.95 -23.10
CA SER A 105 0.82 9.15 -23.60
C SER A 105 1.88 8.82 -22.53
N ALA A 106 3.13 8.59 -22.93
CA ALA A 106 4.21 8.40 -21.97
C ALA A 106 4.45 9.65 -21.10
N ALA A 107 4.33 10.85 -21.69
CA ALA A 107 4.46 12.11 -20.97
C ALA A 107 3.31 12.34 -19.97
N GLU A 108 2.09 11.92 -20.31
CA GLU A 108 0.97 11.95 -19.36
C GLU A 108 1.18 10.95 -18.21
N PHE A 109 1.66 9.74 -18.51
CA PHE A 109 1.98 8.77 -17.47
C PHE A 109 3.09 9.26 -16.53
N GLU A 110 4.15 9.85 -17.07
CA GLU A 110 5.23 10.48 -16.32
C GLU A 110 4.70 11.61 -15.43
N GLY A 111 3.97 12.58 -16.00
CA GLY A 111 3.41 13.71 -15.27
C GLY A 111 2.51 13.29 -14.10
N ARG A 112 1.55 12.39 -14.35
CA ARG A 112 0.68 11.84 -13.29
C ARG A 112 1.47 11.11 -12.21
N SER A 113 2.54 10.42 -12.58
CA SER A 113 3.38 9.70 -11.61
C SER A 113 4.17 10.67 -10.72
N GLU A 114 4.74 11.71 -11.31
CA GLU A 114 5.53 12.73 -10.60
C GLU A 114 4.67 13.60 -9.68
N GLU A 115 3.44 13.92 -10.10
CA GLU A 115 2.45 14.59 -9.26
C GLU A 115 2.16 13.78 -8.00
N LEU A 116 1.89 12.48 -8.12
CA LEU A 116 1.66 11.60 -6.97
C LEU A 116 2.88 11.49 -6.06
N VAL A 117 4.09 11.37 -6.63
CA VAL A 117 5.34 11.34 -5.85
C VAL A 117 5.54 12.65 -5.09
N SER A 118 5.25 13.79 -5.72
CA SER A 118 5.29 15.11 -5.07
C SER A 118 4.26 15.21 -3.94
N GLU A 119 3.02 14.75 -4.17
CA GLU A 119 1.99 14.68 -3.13
C GLU A 119 2.45 13.88 -1.92
N ILE A 120 3.05 12.70 -2.10
CA ILE A 120 3.62 11.89 -1.02
C ILE A 120 4.76 12.63 -0.30
N GLY A 121 5.63 13.30 -1.04
CA GLY A 121 6.76 14.07 -0.50
C GLY A 121 6.34 15.20 0.44
N ASN A 122 5.13 15.74 0.26
CA ASN A 122 4.56 16.78 1.11
C ASN A 122 3.93 16.24 2.41
N GLN A 123 3.82 14.91 2.57
CA GLN A 123 3.15 14.28 3.70
C GLN A 123 4.15 13.92 4.80
N LYS A 124 4.35 14.82 5.77
CA LYS A 124 5.42 14.71 6.77
C LYS A 124 5.40 13.39 7.58
N ASN A 125 4.25 12.74 7.74
CA ASN A 125 4.07 11.50 8.48
C ASN A 125 4.48 10.23 7.68
N PHE A 126 4.41 10.24 6.35
CA PHE A 126 4.73 9.07 5.51
C PHE A 126 5.57 9.35 4.26
N ALA A 127 6.10 10.56 4.07
CA ALA A 127 6.98 10.91 2.94
C ALA A 127 8.18 9.96 2.80
N ASN A 128 8.63 9.37 3.91
CA ASN A 128 9.69 8.37 3.90
C ASN A 128 9.36 7.10 3.10
N LEU A 129 8.10 6.83 2.74
CA LEU A 129 7.78 5.75 1.80
C LEU A 129 8.57 5.87 0.49
N LEU A 130 8.89 7.10 0.08
CA LEU A 130 9.69 7.38 -1.11
C LEU A 130 11.14 6.89 -1.00
N ASN A 131 11.65 6.68 0.22
CA ASN A 131 12.99 6.13 0.45
C ASN A 131 13.03 4.61 0.21
N GLY A 132 11.89 3.93 0.33
CA GLY A 132 11.75 2.51 0.03
C GLY A 132 11.60 2.24 -1.47
N VAL A 133 11.35 0.98 -1.82
CA VAL A 133 11.02 0.63 -3.20
C VAL A 133 9.60 1.09 -3.50
N ASN A 134 9.48 1.91 -4.55
CA ASN A 134 8.22 2.40 -5.05
C ASN A 134 8.30 2.65 -6.55
N PHE A 135 7.16 2.58 -7.22
CA PHE A 135 7.03 2.87 -8.64
C PHE A 135 5.56 3.07 -9.01
N PRO A 136 5.30 3.83 -10.09
CA PRO A 136 3.96 4.00 -10.61
C PRO A 136 3.44 2.72 -11.26
N VAL A 137 2.15 2.46 -11.10
CA VAL A 137 1.42 1.37 -11.74
C VAL A 137 0.19 1.92 -12.42
N ILE A 138 -0.26 1.22 -13.47
CA ILE A 138 -1.49 1.53 -14.20
C ILE A 138 -2.46 0.40 -13.95
N LEU A 139 -3.68 0.74 -13.55
CA LEU A 139 -4.78 -0.20 -13.43
C LEU A 139 -5.79 0.07 -14.55
N PRO A 140 -6.28 -0.98 -15.24
CA PRO A 140 -7.21 -0.81 -16.35
C PRO A 140 -8.53 -0.22 -15.86
N LYS A 141 -9.20 0.52 -16.75
CA LYS A 141 -10.62 0.84 -16.54
C LYS A 141 -11.43 -0.46 -16.55
N LEU A 142 -12.31 -0.63 -15.58
CA LEU A 142 -13.18 -1.80 -15.43
C LEU A 142 -14.63 -1.38 -15.65
N ASP A 143 -15.34 -2.02 -16.58
CA ASP A 143 -16.75 -1.70 -16.83
C ASP A 143 -17.67 -2.16 -15.69
N SER A 144 -17.23 -3.14 -14.90
CA SER A 144 -17.94 -3.64 -13.72
C SER A 144 -16.96 -4.29 -12.74
N PHE A 145 -17.26 -4.22 -11.45
CA PHE A 145 -16.50 -4.88 -10.37
C PHE A 145 -17.37 -5.80 -9.50
N LYS A 146 -18.50 -6.29 -10.02
CA LYS A 146 -19.47 -7.12 -9.26
C LYS A 146 -18.87 -8.38 -8.66
N ASP A 147 -17.90 -8.99 -9.34
CA ASP A 147 -17.20 -10.20 -8.87
C ASP A 147 -15.70 -9.96 -8.96
N TYR A 148 -15.11 -9.59 -7.81
CA TYR A 148 -13.68 -9.32 -7.72
C TYR A 148 -12.85 -10.53 -8.15
N GLY A 149 -13.23 -11.72 -7.70
CA GLY A 149 -12.50 -12.96 -7.96
C GLY A 149 -12.51 -13.34 -9.44
N ARG A 150 -13.65 -13.17 -10.12
CA ARG A 150 -13.74 -13.39 -11.58
C ARG A 150 -12.82 -12.45 -12.35
N ILE A 151 -12.82 -11.16 -12.03
CA ILE A 151 -11.97 -10.18 -12.73
C ILE A 151 -10.49 -10.45 -12.47
N LEU A 152 -10.15 -10.83 -11.23
CA LEU A 152 -8.79 -11.24 -10.89
C LEU A 152 -8.34 -12.40 -11.78
N GLU A 153 -9.18 -13.43 -11.90
CA GLU A 153 -8.90 -14.65 -12.66
C GLU A 153 -8.87 -14.44 -14.19
N GLU A 154 -9.79 -13.67 -14.74
CA GLU A 154 -9.97 -13.56 -16.19
C GLU A 154 -9.15 -12.41 -16.81
N THR A 155 -8.75 -11.41 -16.00
CA THR A 155 -8.06 -10.21 -16.51
C THR A 155 -6.67 -10.03 -15.91
N PHE A 156 -6.56 -9.98 -14.58
CA PHE A 156 -5.32 -9.58 -13.92
C PHE A 156 -4.28 -10.70 -13.84
N LEU A 157 -4.67 -11.92 -13.45
CA LEU A 157 -3.75 -13.07 -13.43
C LEU A 157 -3.22 -13.44 -14.83
N PRO A 158 -4.03 -13.41 -15.90
CA PRO A 158 -3.52 -13.60 -17.26
C PRO A 158 -2.54 -12.52 -17.71
N ALA A 159 -2.76 -11.26 -17.33
CA ALA A 159 -1.82 -10.16 -17.61
C ALA A 159 -0.48 -10.37 -16.87
N ALA A 160 -0.53 -10.72 -15.58
CA ALA A 160 0.66 -11.05 -14.79
C ALA A 160 1.41 -12.26 -15.37
N LYS A 161 0.69 -13.34 -15.73
CA LYS A 161 1.24 -14.52 -16.41
C LYS A 161 1.97 -14.14 -17.70
N PHE A 162 1.30 -13.39 -18.58
CA PHE A 162 1.88 -12.98 -19.85
C PHE A 162 3.18 -12.20 -19.65
N ALA A 163 3.19 -11.23 -18.74
CA ALA A 163 4.37 -10.42 -18.47
C ALA A 163 5.52 -11.24 -17.88
N TYR A 164 5.22 -12.14 -16.94
CA TYR A 164 6.20 -13.02 -16.32
C TYR A 164 6.86 -13.96 -17.32
N GLU A 165 6.07 -14.74 -18.06
CA GLU A 165 6.58 -15.73 -19.00
C GLU A 165 7.32 -15.08 -20.18
N LYS A 166 6.95 -13.84 -20.54
CA LYS A 166 7.69 -13.04 -21.51
C LYS A 166 9.02 -12.51 -20.98
N GLN A 167 9.06 -12.09 -19.71
CA GLN A 167 10.26 -11.57 -19.07
C GLN A 167 11.30 -12.66 -18.81
N PHE A 168 10.85 -13.88 -18.51
CA PHE A 168 11.71 -15.01 -18.19
C PHE A 168 11.39 -16.23 -19.08
N PRO A 169 11.93 -16.27 -20.32
CA PRO A 169 11.71 -17.40 -21.22
C PRO A 169 12.12 -18.72 -20.56
N GLY A 170 11.23 -19.72 -20.63
CA GLY A 170 11.45 -21.04 -20.02
C GLY A 170 10.92 -21.18 -18.59
N ARG A 171 10.56 -20.08 -17.91
CA ARG A 171 9.84 -20.13 -16.62
C ARG A 171 8.32 -20.17 -16.83
N ARG A 172 7.59 -20.62 -15.82
CA ARG A 172 6.13 -20.79 -15.89
C ARG A 172 5.38 -20.09 -14.75
N PHE A 173 4.22 -19.55 -15.08
CA PHE A 173 3.27 -19.06 -14.08
C PHE A 173 2.26 -20.17 -13.72
N TYR A 174 2.13 -20.45 -12.43
CA TYR A 174 1.15 -21.41 -11.90
C TYR A 174 0.08 -20.69 -11.08
N ASN A 175 -1.16 -20.70 -11.57
CA ASN A 175 -2.31 -20.31 -10.77
C ASN A 175 -2.83 -21.54 -10.02
N TYR A 176 -2.45 -21.70 -8.75
CA TYR A 176 -2.96 -22.83 -7.95
C TYR A 176 -4.42 -22.67 -7.55
N ARG A 177 -5.05 -21.51 -7.82
CA ARG A 177 -6.46 -21.21 -7.59
C ARG A 177 -7.25 -21.08 -8.89
N GLU A 178 -6.76 -21.68 -9.98
CA GLU A 178 -7.41 -21.61 -11.29
C GLU A 178 -8.83 -22.19 -11.24
N ASN A 179 -9.79 -21.42 -11.77
CA ASN A 179 -11.23 -21.67 -11.75
C ASN A 179 -11.84 -21.71 -10.34
N ASP A 180 -11.20 -21.06 -9.35
CA ASP A 180 -11.60 -21.13 -7.93
C ASP A 180 -11.69 -19.75 -7.25
N LEU A 181 -11.63 -18.66 -8.03
CA LEU A 181 -11.70 -17.30 -7.50
C LEU A 181 -13.08 -16.65 -7.62
N ALA A 182 -13.81 -16.92 -8.70
CA ALA A 182 -15.12 -16.32 -8.95
C ALA A 182 -16.08 -16.51 -7.76
N GLY A 183 -16.67 -15.42 -7.28
CA GLY A 183 -17.58 -15.39 -6.13
C GLY A 183 -16.96 -15.75 -4.76
N LYS A 184 -15.65 -16.02 -4.72
CA LYS A 184 -14.92 -16.49 -3.52
C LYS A 184 -13.90 -15.49 -3.00
N VAL A 185 -13.65 -14.39 -3.71
CA VAL A 185 -12.71 -13.36 -3.31
C VAL A 185 -13.46 -12.07 -3.01
N SER A 186 -13.15 -11.47 -1.86
CA SER A 186 -13.70 -10.17 -1.45
C SER A 186 -12.63 -9.33 -0.76
N VAL A 187 -12.86 -8.02 -0.73
CA VAL A 187 -12.01 -7.05 -0.04
C VAL A 187 -12.37 -7.05 1.44
N ILE A 188 -11.37 -7.09 2.32
CA ILE A 188 -11.57 -6.97 3.76
C ILE A 188 -11.95 -5.53 4.16
N PRO A 189 -12.87 -5.32 5.11
CA PRO A 189 -13.19 -4.00 5.62
C PRO A 189 -11.95 -3.27 6.14
N GLY A 190 -11.81 -1.98 5.81
CA GLY A 190 -10.67 -1.16 6.22
C GLY A 190 -9.43 -1.24 5.34
N ALA A 191 -9.41 -2.11 4.31
CA ALA A 191 -8.33 -2.11 3.30
C ALA A 191 -8.37 -0.89 2.36
N ARG A 192 -9.51 -0.19 2.30
CA ARG A 192 -9.77 1.00 1.48
C ARG A 192 -9.77 0.75 -0.04
N HIS A 193 -9.79 -0.51 -0.46
CA HIS A 193 -9.71 -0.91 -1.87
C HIS A 193 -10.95 -0.53 -2.67
N GLU A 194 -12.08 -0.25 -2.01
CA GLU A 194 -13.29 0.32 -2.62
C GLU A 194 -13.00 1.63 -3.36
N LYS A 195 -12.09 2.48 -2.85
CA LYS A 195 -11.69 3.74 -3.50
C LYS A 195 -11.04 3.47 -4.86
N LEU A 196 -10.24 2.40 -4.95
CA LEU A 196 -9.63 1.97 -6.21
C LEU A 196 -10.69 1.44 -7.18
N LEU A 197 -11.62 0.60 -6.70
CA LEU A 197 -12.68 0.03 -7.53
C LEU A 197 -13.59 1.13 -8.11
N GLU A 198 -13.95 2.12 -7.30
CA GLU A 198 -14.73 3.27 -7.76
C GLU A 198 -14.00 4.10 -8.83
N ARG A 199 -12.68 4.27 -8.70
CA ARG A 199 -11.89 5.04 -9.66
C ARG A 199 -11.66 4.28 -10.97
N THR A 200 -11.32 3.00 -10.88
CA THR A 200 -11.18 2.11 -12.04
C THR A 200 -12.49 1.92 -12.80
N ALA A 201 -13.66 2.10 -12.17
CA ALA A 201 -14.93 2.13 -12.88
C ALA A 201 -15.08 3.32 -13.85
N ARG A 202 -14.30 4.39 -13.66
CA ARG A 202 -14.43 5.65 -14.40
C ARG A 202 -13.31 5.82 -15.42
N GLU A 203 -12.08 5.50 -15.03
CA GLU A 203 -10.87 5.80 -15.79
C GLU A 203 -9.77 4.74 -15.61
N PHE A 204 -8.72 4.84 -16.44
CA PHE A 204 -7.44 4.20 -16.13
C PHE A 204 -6.79 4.91 -14.95
N VAL A 205 -6.32 4.13 -13.97
CA VAL A 205 -5.79 4.69 -12.73
C VAL A 205 -4.28 4.60 -12.73
N VAL A 206 -3.61 5.75 -12.62
CA VAL A 206 -2.19 5.83 -12.25
C VAL A 206 -2.10 5.91 -10.73
N ALA A 207 -1.25 5.08 -10.13
CA ALA A 207 -1.07 5.00 -8.69
C ALA A 207 0.41 4.74 -8.35
N ILE A 208 0.86 5.06 -7.13
CA ILE A 208 2.19 4.66 -6.66
C ILE A 208 2.09 3.43 -5.77
N TYR A 209 2.81 2.38 -6.14
CA TYR A 209 2.82 1.10 -5.43
C TYR A 209 4.09 0.94 -4.58
N PHE A 210 3.92 0.45 -3.35
CA PHE A 210 4.97 0.22 -2.35
C PHE A 210 5.01 -1.26 -1.96
N PRO A 211 5.62 -2.13 -2.78
CA PRO A 211 5.48 -3.59 -2.67
C PRO A 211 6.02 -4.19 -1.38
N ASN A 212 7.00 -3.56 -0.74
CA ASN A 212 7.68 -4.11 0.44
C ASN A 212 7.64 -3.21 1.69
N SER A 213 6.71 -2.24 1.72
CA SER A 213 6.59 -1.28 2.83
C SER A 213 6.16 -1.94 4.15
N LEU A 214 5.49 -3.09 4.10
CA LEU A 214 5.08 -3.89 5.27
C LEU A 214 5.85 -5.21 5.35
N GLN A 215 7.09 -5.28 4.88
CA GLN A 215 7.85 -6.54 4.90
C GLN A 215 8.09 -7.01 6.35
N GLY A 216 7.80 -8.29 6.62
CA GLY A 216 7.85 -8.87 7.97
C GLY A 216 6.60 -8.62 8.82
N PHE A 217 5.56 -7.98 8.29
CA PHE A 217 4.25 -7.97 8.95
C PHE A 217 3.50 -9.26 8.58
N SER A 218 2.80 -9.87 9.54
CA SER A 218 1.78 -10.88 9.21
C SER A 218 0.65 -10.24 8.38
N VAL A 219 -0.18 -11.05 7.71
CA VAL A 219 -1.33 -10.54 6.97
C VAL A 219 -2.31 -9.84 7.93
N LEU A 220 -2.55 -10.42 9.11
CA LEU A 220 -3.39 -9.80 10.13
C LEU A 220 -2.80 -8.48 10.65
N ALA A 221 -1.49 -8.42 10.88
CA ALA A 221 -0.81 -7.17 11.26
C ALA A 221 -0.92 -6.11 10.18
N SER A 222 -0.80 -6.50 8.91
CA SER A 222 -0.95 -5.58 7.77
C SER A 222 -2.34 -4.96 7.72
N ARG A 223 -3.38 -5.76 7.98
CA ARG A 223 -4.78 -5.30 8.05
C ARG A 223 -5.01 -4.39 9.25
N GLU A 224 -4.52 -4.77 10.43
CA GLU A 224 -4.65 -3.99 11.67
C GLU A 224 -3.92 -2.64 11.56
N GLN A 225 -2.73 -2.62 10.95
CA GLN A 225 -1.91 -1.43 10.75
C GLN A 225 -2.63 -0.33 9.95
N MET A 226 -3.59 -0.68 9.09
CA MET A 226 -4.36 0.29 8.29
C MET A 226 -5.10 1.31 9.16
N ALA A 227 -5.53 0.94 10.37
CA ALA A 227 -6.20 1.84 11.30
C ALA A 227 -5.30 3.02 11.74
N ALA A 228 -3.98 2.84 11.73
CA ALA A 228 -3.01 3.87 12.07
C ALA A 228 -2.46 4.62 10.83
N LEU A 229 -2.70 4.11 9.62
CA LEU A 229 -2.21 4.72 8.38
C LEU A 229 -3.22 5.73 7.82
N PRO A 230 -2.76 6.81 7.15
CA PRO A 230 -3.64 7.83 6.59
C PRO A 230 -4.57 7.27 5.52
N GLU A 231 -5.75 7.87 5.42
CA GLU A 231 -6.84 7.45 4.51
C GLU A 231 -6.47 7.40 3.03
N SER A 232 -5.40 8.10 2.63
CA SER A 232 -4.87 8.11 1.27
C SER A 232 -4.03 6.88 0.90
N LEU A 233 -3.65 6.06 1.89
CA LEU A 233 -2.98 4.77 1.67
C LEU A 233 -3.99 3.63 1.73
N LEU A 234 -3.91 2.77 0.73
CA LEU A 234 -4.70 1.55 0.59
C LEU A 234 -3.81 0.34 0.85
N LEU A 235 -4.38 -0.70 1.44
CA LEU A 235 -3.71 -1.99 1.53
C LEU A 235 -3.75 -2.68 0.17
N ALA A 236 -2.62 -3.26 -0.25
CA ALA A 236 -2.53 -3.90 -1.55
C ALA A 236 -3.39 -5.17 -1.65
N GLY A 237 -4.06 -5.31 -2.80
CA GLY A 237 -4.89 -6.44 -3.17
C GLY A 237 -4.37 -7.16 -4.40
N GLY A 238 -5.24 -7.97 -5.00
CA GLY A 238 -4.89 -8.78 -6.17
C GLY A 238 -4.76 -7.97 -7.46
N PHE A 239 -5.55 -6.90 -7.63
CA PHE A 239 -5.58 -6.13 -8.88
C PHE A 239 -4.31 -5.31 -9.05
N ASP A 240 -4.01 -4.48 -8.07
CA ASP A 240 -2.82 -3.65 -8.01
C ASP A 240 -1.53 -4.50 -7.97
N THR A 241 -1.48 -5.58 -7.19
CA THR A 241 -0.30 -6.48 -7.19
C THR A 241 -0.09 -7.15 -8.55
N ALA A 242 -1.14 -7.66 -9.19
CA ALA A 242 -1.03 -8.30 -10.51
C ALA A 242 -0.70 -7.29 -11.62
N ALA A 243 -1.28 -6.09 -11.58
CA ALA A 243 -0.94 -5.01 -12.50
C ALA A 243 0.52 -4.55 -12.33
N ALA A 244 0.99 -4.46 -11.09
CA ALA A 244 2.38 -4.19 -10.77
C ALA A 244 3.30 -5.27 -11.36
N ILE A 245 2.97 -6.56 -11.20
CA ILE A 245 3.71 -7.66 -11.82
C ILE A 245 3.68 -7.58 -13.35
N ALA A 246 2.55 -7.20 -13.94
CA ALA A 246 2.43 -7.03 -15.38
C ALA A 246 3.40 -5.95 -15.94
N MET A 247 3.63 -4.88 -15.17
CA MET A 247 4.50 -3.77 -15.57
C MET A 247 5.97 -3.96 -15.15
N TYR A 248 6.21 -4.65 -14.04
CA TYR A 248 7.51 -4.80 -13.39
C TYR A 248 7.87 -6.27 -13.06
N PRO A 249 7.74 -7.23 -14.00
CA PRO A 249 8.08 -8.63 -13.72
C PRO A 249 9.58 -8.82 -13.42
N ASP A 250 10.44 -8.01 -14.03
CA ASP A 250 11.88 -7.97 -13.80
C ASP A 250 12.26 -7.65 -12.35
N LEU A 251 11.38 -6.95 -11.63
CA LEU A 251 11.58 -6.54 -10.25
C LEU A 251 10.86 -7.45 -9.26
N LEU A 252 9.57 -7.65 -9.47
CA LEU A 252 8.67 -8.29 -8.50
C LEU A 252 8.69 -9.81 -8.56
N THR A 253 9.36 -10.40 -9.54
CA THR A 253 9.27 -11.84 -9.82
C THR A 253 10.61 -12.43 -10.29
N ARG A 254 11.74 -11.87 -9.83
CA ARG A 254 13.09 -12.15 -10.32
C ARG A 254 13.57 -13.58 -10.02
N GLY A 255 13.20 -14.13 -8.87
CA GLY A 255 13.65 -15.44 -8.39
C GLY A 255 13.43 -15.60 -6.88
N TRP A 256 14.05 -16.62 -6.30
CA TRP A 256 13.86 -17.02 -4.90
C TRP A 256 14.02 -15.88 -3.89
N TYR A 257 15.02 -15.02 -4.08
CA TYR A 257 15.30 -13.88 -3.19
C TYR A 257 14.35 -12.68 -3.38
N THR A 258 13.20 -12.88 -4.03
CA THR A 258 12.15 -11.87 -4.13
C THR A 258 11.16 -12.08 -2.99
N PRO A 259 10.83 -11.04 -2.20
CA PRO A 259 9.80 -11.19 -1.17
C PRO A 259 8.51 -11.74 -1.75
N GLY A 260 7.86 -12.65 -1.03
CA GLY A 260 6.51 -13.04 -1.35
C GLY A 260 5.56 -11.86 -1.18
N LEU A 261 4.66 -11.66 -2.14
CA LEU A 261 3.74 -10.52 -2.19
C LEU A 261 2.36 -10.96 -1.71
N ASP A 262 2.06 -10.67 -0.45
CA ASP A 262 0.75 -10.95 0.14
C ASP A 262 -0.29 -9.93 -0.38
N THR A 263 -1.43 -10.42 -0.87
CA THR A 263 -2.56 -9.55 -1.26
C THR A 263 -3.45 -9.31 -0.04
N ALA A 264 -2.89 -8.72 1.01
CA ALA A 264 -3.49 -8.68 2.35
C ALA A 264 -4.86 -7.97 2.43
N ALA A 265 -5.20 -7.14 1.45
CA ALA A 265 -6.53 -6.55 1.32
C ALA A 265 -7.63 -7.55 0.96
N LEU A 266 -7.27 -8.77 0.52
CA LEU A 266 -8.23 -9.78 0.09
C LEU A 266 -8.45 -10.83 1.17
N MET A 267 -9.66 -11.37 1.20
CA MET A 267 -9.95 -12.68 1.76
C MET A 267 -10.38 -13.64 0.65
N TRP A 268 -10.12 -14.94 0.84
CA TRP A 268 -10.53 -15.98 -0.11
C TRP A 268 -11.32 -17.06 0.62
N GLN A 269 -12.60 -17.24 0.27
CA GLN A 269 -13.59 -18.13 0.90
C GLN A 269 -13.96 -17.79 2.35
N SER A 270 -12.98 -17.46 3.20
CA SER A 270 -13.20 -17.00 4.58
C SER A 270 -12.14 -15.95 4.98
N PRO A 271 -12.37 -15.19 6.07
CA PRO A 271 -11.39 -14.25 6.61
C PRO A 271 -10.04 -14.87 7.01
N ASP A 272 -10.00 -16.19 7.20
CA ASP A 272 -8.82 -16.96 7.62
C ASP A 272 -7.86 -17.28 6.48
N TYR A 273 -8.25 -16.97 5.24
CA TYR A 273 -7.39 -17.13 4.08
C TYR A 273 -7.24 -15.82 3.32
N SER A 274 -6.05 -15.65 2.74
CA SER A 274 -5.71 -14.60 1.79
C SER A 274 -5.07 -15.25 0.56
N LEU A 275 -4.54 -14.44 -0.35
CA LEU A 275 -3.84 -14.86 -1.56
C LEU A 275 -2.45 -14.21 -1.59
N SER A 276 -1.54 -14.78 -2.38
CA SER A 276 -0.18 -14.27 -2.52
C SER A 276 0.45 -14.65 -3.85
N PHE A 277 1.42 -13.86 -4.28
CA PHE A 277 2.36 -14.21 -5.34
C PHE A 277 3.71 -14.57 -4.74
N LYS A 278 4.32 -15.64 -5.23
CA LYS A 278 5.64 -16.11 -4.76
C LYS A 278 6.50 -16.50 -5.95
N ALA A 279 7.71 -15.95 -6.01
CA ALA A 279 8.66 -16.25 -7.08
C ALA A 279 9.73 -17.22 -6.57
N ASP A 280 9.98 -18.27 -7.35
CA ASP A 280 11.15 -19.13 -7.24
C ASP A 280 12.05 -18.91 -8.48
N ASP A 281 13.16 -19.63 -8.55
CA ASP A 281 14.13 -19.51 -9.65
C ASP A 281 13.65 -20.04 -11.00
N ASP A 282 12.57 -20.83 -11.03
CA ASP A 282 12.01 -21.43 -12.25
C ASP A 282 10.51 -21.13 -12.47
N ARG A 283 9.85 -20.51 -11.49
CA ARG A 283 8.39 -20.26 -11.54
C ARG A 283 7.91 -19.08 -10.72
N LEU A 284 6.73 -18.61 -11.06
CA LEU A 284 5.91 -17.69 -10.26
C LEU A 284 4.60 -18.39 -9.96
N TYR A 285 4.16 -18.37 -8.71
CA TYR A 285 2.90 -19.00 -8.34
C TYR A 285 1.98 -18.04 -7.62
N PHE A 286 0.71 -18.13 -7.98
CA PHE A 286 -0.41 -17.51 -7.28
C PHE A 286 -1.10 -18.57 -6.43
N VAL A 287 -1.14 -18.38 -5.12
CA VAL A 287 -1.54 -19.41 -4.15
C VAL A 287 -2.26 -18.78 -2.96
N ASN A 288 -3.00 -19.59 -2.20
CA ASN A 288 -3.56 -19.15 -0.94
C ASN A 288 -2.48 -18.90 0.12
N ARG A 289 -2.81 -18.01 1.06
CA ARG A 289 -2.07 -17.78 2.30
C ARG A 289 -3.00 -18.14 3.45
N PHE A 290 -2.58 -19.07 4.32
CA PHE A 290 -3.42 -19.65 5.39
C PHE A 290 -2.94 -19.29 6.81
N ASP A 291 -1.63 -19.22 7.04
CA ASP A 291 -1.09 -18.75 8.33
C ASP A 291 -1.05 -17.22 8.39
N LEU A 292 -2.24 -16.59 8.43
CA LEU A 292 -2.36 -15.13 8.34
C LEU A 292 -1.78 -14.38 9.55
N GLY A 293 -1.68 -15.05 10.70
CA GLY A 293 -1.10 -14.51 11.93
C GLY A 293 0.41 -14.68 12.02
N GLU A 294 1.04 -15.45 11.13
CA GLU A 294 2.49 -15.66 11.15
C GLU A 294 3.22 -14.56 10.39
N ALA A 295 4.15 -13.90 11.08
CA ALA A 295 5.00 -12.88 10.49
C ALA A 295 6.26 -13.51 9.87
N LEU A 296 6.36 -13.45 8.54
CA LEU A 296 7.51 -13.97 7.80
C LEU A 296 8.32 -12.81 7.23
N GLY A 297 9.59 -12.68 7.63
CA GLY A 297 10.48 -11.60 7.18
C GLY A 297 10.74 -11.56 5.67
N HIS A 298 10.45 -12.65 4.96
CA HIS A 298 10.58 -12.78 3.50
C HIS A 298 9.24 -12.57 2.76
N PHE A 299 8.19 -12.15 3.46
CA PHE A 299 6.90 -11.78 2.88
C PHE A 299 6.58 -10.31 3.16
N SER A 300 5.79 -9.71 2.29
CA SER A 300 5.31 -8.37 2.46
C SER A 300 3.92 -8.17 1.87
N SER A 301 3.11 -7.40 2.60
CA SER A 301 1.96 -6.72 2.01
C SER A 301 2.42 -5.40 1.38
N GLY A 302 1.85 -5.08 0.21
CA GLY A 302 2.05 -3.79 -0.42
C GLY A 302 1.15 -2.69 0.17
N LEU A 303 1.49 -1.44 -0.13
CA LEU A 303 0.58 -0.30 -0.04
C LEU A 303 0.41 0.34 -1.41
N LEU A 304 -0.74 0.97 -1.63
CA LEU A 304 -1.06 1.72 -2.85
C LEU A 304 -1.49 3.15 -2.49
N PHE A 305 -0.99 4.13 -3.24
CA PHE A 305 -1.37 5.53 -3.12
C PHE A 305 -1.99 6.03 -4.43
N LEU A 306 -3.22 6.56 -4.34
CA LEU A 306 -4.01 7.01 -5.50
C LEU A 306 -3.95 8.53 -5.72
N GLY A 307 -3.32 9.28 -4.81
CA GLY A 307 -3.43 10.74 -4.80
C GLY A 307 -4.69 11.22 -4.12
N SER A 308 -4.74 12.53 -3.94
CA SER A 308 -5.94 13.25 -3.51
C SER A 308 -6.99 13.16 -4.62
N ALA A 309 -8.22 12.75 -4.29
CA ALA A 309 -9.35 12.83 -5.22
C ALA A 309 -9.91 14.25 -5.28
#